data_AF-A0A2V6KK84-F1
#
_entry.id   AF-A0A2V6KK84-F1
#
_cell.length_a   1.000
_cell.length_b   1.000
_cell.length_c   1.000
_cell.angle_alpha   90.00
_cell.angle_beta   90.00
_cell.angle_gamma   90.00
#
_symmetry.space_group_name_H-M   'P 1'
#
loop_
_entity.id
_entity.type
_entity.pdbx_description
1 polymer ?
#
loop_
_entity_poly.entity_id
_entity_poly.type
_entity_poly.pdbx_seq_one_letter_code
_entity_poly.pdbx_strand_id
1 'polypeptide(L)' 'RSIVDLAENLLAIELLAGAEALEHRRPLKAGRGVERAFAAIRKIASPLAQDRPLSGDIARVAEAIRRQKFDSDYEKL' A
#
# COMPACT_ATOMS: atom_id res chain seq x y z
N ARG A 1 15.68 2.23 -16.97
CA ARG A 1 14.74 1.65 -16.00
C ARG A 1 14.24 2.65 -14.94
N SER A 2 14.91 3.80 -14.78
CA SER A 2 14.58 4.84 -13.78
C SER A 2 13.11 5.28 -13.70
N ILE A 3 12.39 5.36 -14.82
CA ILE A 3 10.97 5.78 -14.80
C ILE A 3 10.11 4.80 -14.00
N VAL A 4 10.35 3.50 -14.17
CA VAL A 4 9.60 2.45 -13.45
C VAL A 4 9.92 2.52 -11.96
N ASP A 5 11.20 2.71 -11.61
CA ASP A 5 11.63 2.83 -10.22
C ASP A 5 10.98 4.05 -9.53
N LEU A 6 10.85 5.18 -10.23
CA LEU A 6 10.14 6.35 -9.74
C LEU A 6 8.63 6.08 -9.57
N ALA A 7 8.01 5.40 -10.54
CA ALA A 7 6.59 5.07 -10.49
C ALA A 7 6.28 4.13 -9.30
N GLU A 8 7.13 3.13 -9.03
CA GLU A 8 6.97 2.25 -7.87
C GLU A 8 7.04 3.00 -6.54
N ASN A 9 7.93 4.00 -6.43
CA ASN A 9 8.01 4.85 -5.24
C ASN A 9 6.77 5.75 -5.11
N LEU A 10 6.29 6.33 -6.22
CA LEU A 10 5.08 7.14 -6.23
C LEU A 10 3.85 6.34 -5.78
N LEU A 11 3.67 5.14 -6.35
CA LEU A 11 2.57 4.24 -5.98
C LEU A 11 2.72 3.76 -4.54
N ALA A 12 3.94 3.54 -4.04
CA ALA A 12 4.16 3.19 -2.63
C ALA A 12 3.67 4.30 -1.68
N ILE A 13 3.94 5.57 -2.00
CA ILE A 13 3.44 6.72 -1.23
C ILE A 13 1.91 6.76 -1.27
N GLU A 14 1.32 6.59 -2.45
CA GLU A 14 -0.14 6.59 -2.62
C GLU A 14 -0.82 5.46 -1.82
N LEU A 15 -0.27 4.24 -1.86
CA LEU A 15 -0.79 3.11 -1.10
C LEU A 15 -0.72 3.36 0.41
N LEU A 16 0.37 3.94 0.91
CA LEU A 16 0.50 4.30 2.33
C LEU A 16 -0.54 5.36 2.73
N ALA A 17 -0.69 6.41 1.92
CA ALA A 17 -1.70 7.45 2.16
C ALA A 17 -3.14 6.89 2.12
N GLY A 18 -3.42 6.02 1.15
CA GLY A 18 -4.71 5.32 1.05
C GLY A 18 -4.99 4.42 2.25
N ALA A 19 -3.98 3.74 2.78
CA ALA A 19 -4.14 2.91 3.97
C ALA A 19 -4.50 3.73 5.21
N GLU A 20 -3.83 4.87 5.45
CA GLU A 20 -4.21 5.78 6.55
C GLU A 20 -5.61 6.36 6.34
N ALA A 21 -5.95 6.76 5.11
CA ALA A 21 -7.28 7.27 4.79
C ALA A 21 -8.39 6.25 5.12
N LEU A 22 -8.15 4.95 4.93
CA LEU A 22 -9.10 3.91 5.32
C LEU A 22 -9.24 3.75 6.83
N GLU A 23 -8.17 3.91 7.61
CA GLU A 23 -8.25 3.90 9.08
C GLU A 23 -9.17 5.02 9.57
N HIS A 24 -8.97 6.24 9.06
CA HIS A 24 -9.77 7.40 9.44
C HIS A 24 -11.23 7.30 9.02
N ARG A 25 -11.56 6.42 8.07
CA ARG A 25 -12.94 6.21 7.60
C ARG A 25 -13.62 5.01 8.24
N ARG A 26 -12.97 4.27 9.14
CA ARG A 26 -13.65 3.19 9.88
C ARG A 26 -14.84 3.77 10.67
N PRO A 27 -16.00 3.07 10.71
CA PRO A 27 -16.20 1.66 10.36
C PRO A 27 -16.55 1.37 8.88
N LEU A 28 -16.46 2.36 7.98
CA LEU A 28 -16.69 2.10 6.55
C LEU A 28 -15.67 1.07 6.02
N LYS A 29 -16.14 0.23 5.09
CA LYS A 29 -15.34 -0.80 4.44
C LYS A 29 -15.19 -0.50 2.96
N ALA A 30 -13.99 -0.65 2.44
CA ALA A 30 -13.71 -0.55 1.02
C ALA A 30 -14.14 -1.83 0.27
N GLY A 31 -14.05 -1.81 -1.06
CA GLY A 31 -14.26 -3.00 -1.87
C GLY A 31 -13.26 -4.12 -1.54
N ARG A 32 -13.62 -5.37 -1.86
CA ARG A 32 -12.84 -6.57 -1.49
C ARG A 32 -11.36 -6.48 -1.90
N GLY A 33 -11.07 -6.03 -3.12
CA GLY A 33 -9.69 -5.87 -3.60
C GLY A 33 -8.89 -4.84 -2.80
N VAL A 34 -9.53 -3.71 -2.46
CA VAL A 34 -8.91 -2.64 -1.68
C VAL A 34 -8.66 -3.10 -0.23
N GLU A 35 -9.59 -3.81 0.40
CA GLU A 35 -9.37 -4.35 1.76
C GLU A 35 -8.22 -5.37 1.79
N ARG A 36 -8.04 -6.18 0.73
CA ARG A 36 -6.86 -7.05 0.60
C ARG A 36 -5.56 -6.25 0.48
N ALA A 37 -5.55 -5.22 -0.36
CA ALA A 37 -4.38 -4.35 -0.51
C ALA A 37 -4.05 -3.63 0.80
N PHE A 38 -5.05 -3.08 1.49
CA PHE A 38 -4.94 -2.48 2.82
C PHE A 38 -4.31 -3.46 3.82
N ALA A 39 -4.82 -4.69 3.90
CA ALA A 39 -4.28 -5.72 4.78
C ALA A 39 -2.83 -6.09 4.45
N ALA A 40 -2.45 -6.10 3.17
CA ALA A 40 -1.07 -6.33 2.74
C ALA A 40 -0.15 -5.16 3.14
N ILE A 41 -0.59 -3.91 2.96
CA ILE A 41 0.15 -2.71 3.38
C ILE A 41 0.38 -2.72 4.89
N ARG A 42 -0.64 -3.07 5.69
CA ARG A 42 -0.53 -3.09 7.16
C ARG A 42 0.39 -4.17 7.71
N LYS A 43 0.74 -5.19 6.91
CA LYS A 43 1.81 -6.14 7.24
C LYS A 43 3.22 -5.56 7.01
N ILE A 44 3.34 -4.50 6.22
CA ILE A 44 4.61 -3.88 5.82
C ILE A 44 4.87 -2.58 6.59
N ALA A 45 3.83 -1.79 6.81
CA ALA A 45 3.88 -0.48 7.44
C ALA A 45 2.74 -0.32 8.47
N SER A 46 3.12 -0.11 9.73
CA SER A 46 2.18 0.13 10.82
C SER A 46 1.43 1.47 10.62
N PRO A 47 0.18 1.58 11.13
CA PRO A 47 -0.59 2.83 11.12
C PRO A 47 0.21 4.01 11.69
N LEU A 48 -0.02 5.19 11.13
CA LEU A 48 0.69 6.40 11.52
C LEU A 48 0.01 7.04 12.73
N ALA A 49 0.38 6.61 13.94
CA ALA A 49 -0.14 7.18 15.18
C ALA A 49 0.51 8.53 15.57
N GLN A 50 1.75 8.73 15.13
CA GLN A 50 2.55 9.93 15.36
C GLN A 50 3.56 10.09 14.22
N ASP A 51 4.11 11.29 14.08
CA ASP A 51 5.14 11.56 13.08
C ASP A 51 6.35 10.65 13.25
N ARG A 52 6.81 10.10 12.12
CA ARG A 52 8.01 9.27 12.02
C ARG A 52 8.55 9.31 10.59
N PRO A 53 9.84 8.97 10.37
CA PRO A 53 10.36 8.82 9.03
C PRO A 53 9.63 7.72 8.23
N LEU A 54 9.17 8.06 7.02
CA LEU A 54 8.45 7.15 6.12
C LEU A 54 9.30 6.56 5.00
N SER A 55 10.55 7.02 4.82
CA SER A 55 11.44 6.53 3.76
C SER A 55 11.59 5.01 3.77
N GLY A 56 11.66 4.40 4.97
CA GLY A 56 11.72 2.96 5.13
C GLY A 56 10.43 2.24 4.72
N ASP A 57 9.25 2.80 4.99
CA ASP A 57 7.99 2.19 4.55
C ASP A 57 7.83 2.30 3.05
N ILE A 58 8.11 3.48 2.48
CA ILE A 58 8.04 3.73 1.03
C ILE A 58 8.92 2.71 0.30
N ALA A 59 10.16 2.52 0.75
CA ALA A 59 11.08 1.56 0.15
C ALA A 59 10.56 0.12 0.23
N ARG A 60 9.99 -0.30 1.38
CA ARG A 60 9.44 -1.65 1.56
C ARG A 60 8.17 -1.88 0.73
N VAL A 61 7.29 -0.89 0.61
CA VAL A 61 6.09 -0.99 -0.21
C VAL A 61 6.44 -0.98 -1.70
N ALA A 62 7.40 -0.16 -2.13
CA ALA A 62 7.92 -0.21 -3.51
C ALA A 62 8.52 -1.59 -3.85
N GLU A 63 9.24 -2.21 -2.90
CA GLU A 63 9.71 -3.59 -3.06
C GLU A 63 8.56 -4.61 -3.14
N ALA A 64 7.49 -4.41 -2.38
CA ALA A 64 6.32 -5.26 -2.47
C ALA A 64 5.61 -5.15 -3.84
N ILE A 65 5.55 -3.96 -4.43
CA ILE A 65 5.07 -3.73 -5.79
C ILE A 65 5.94 -4.51 -6.79
N ARG A 66 7.28 -4.37 -6.72
CA ARG A 66 8.21 -5.12 -7.57
C ARG A 66 8.05 -6.63 -7.50
N ARG A 67 7.71 -7.14 -6.32
CA ARG A 67 7.47 -8.57 -6.06
C ARG A 67 6.04 -9.01 -6.33
N GLN A 68 5.22 -8.16 -6.96
CA GLN A 68 3.83 -8.46 -7.32
C GLN A 68 2.98 -8.91 -6.11
N LYS A 69 3.27 -8.38 -4.92
CA LYS A 69 2.57 -8.76 -3.68
C LYS A 69 1.11 -8.30 -3.63
N PHE A 70 0.70 -7.47 -4.58
CA PHE A 70 -0.66 -6.94 -4.69
C PHE A 70 -1.45 -7.53 -5.86
N ASP A 71 -0.82 -8.38 -6.68
CA ASP A 71 -1.56 -9.10 -7.72
C ASP A 71 -2.56 -10.05 -7.07
N SER A 72 -3.82 -9.93 -7.44
CA SER A 72 -4.81 -10.97 -7.15
C SER A 72 -4.68 -12.07 -8.18
N ASP A 73 -4.82 -13.33 -7.77
CA ASP A 73 -5.19 -14.40 -8.68
C ASP A 73 -6.44 -13.93 -9.45
N TYR A 74 -6.27 -13.61 -10.73
CA TYR A 74 -7.35 -13.18 -11.60
C TYR A 74 -8.27 -14.39 -11.81
N GLU A 75 -9.12 -14.72 -10.84
CA GLU A 75 -10.38 -15.39 -11.17
C GLU A 75 -11.16 -14.40 -12.03
N LYS A 76 -11.20 -14.71 -13.34
CA LYS A 76 -12.05 -14.03 -14.31
C LYS A 76 -13.45 -13.91 -13.71
N LEU A 77 -13.85 -12.68 -13.40
CA LEU A 77 -15.26 -12.34 -13.17
C LEU A 77 -16.08 -12.69 -14.41
#